data_AF-A0A148N5G4-F1
#
_entry.id   AF-A0A148N5G4-F1
#
_cell.length_a   1.000
_cell.length_b   1.000
_cell.length_c   1.000
_cell.angle_alpha   90.00
_cell.angle_beta   90.00
_cell.angle_gamma   90.00
#
_symmetry.space_group_name_H-M   'P 1'
#
loop_
_entity.id
_entity.type
_entity.pdbx_description
1 polymer ?
#
loop_
_entity_poly.entity_id
_entity_poly.type
_entity_poly.pdbx_seq_one_letter_code
_entity_poly.pdbx_strand_id
1 'polypeptide(L)'
;MSIFDLYMKSRISAKLLEEELYAEALRELEHGIRRDGLWAKAFSKSSGNEEKAKAFYIEFRVQALRDELALYKTLIKEEQEKVENPNTKKYIKKNEKDRSSQEEMRARKERIKVSLREKLGREPTEDEIDRAKWDGICL
;
A
#
# COMPACT_ATOMS: atom_id res chain seq x y z
N MET A 1 -4.54 -26.65 18.30
CA MET A 1 -4.46 -27.08 16.89
C MET A 1 -3.22 -27.95 16.73
N SER A 2 -3.34 -29.11 16.06
CA SER A 2 -2.24 -30.08 15.92
C SER A 2 -1.14 -29.51 15.02
N ILE A 3 0.11 -29.63 15.46
CA ILE A 3 1.31 -29.19 14.71
C ILE A 3 1.43 -29.94 13.37
N PHE A 4 0.94 -31.18 13.31
CA PHE A 4 0.98 -32.02 12.12
C PHE A 4 0.02 -31.55 11.02
N ASP A 5 -1.17 -31.10 11.41
CA ASP A 5 -2.20 -30.61 10.47
C ASP A 5 -1.72 -29.33 9.75
N LEU A 6 -0.99 -28.47 10.46
CA LEU A 6 -0.41 -27.25 9.87
C LEU A 6 0.64 -27.58 8.80
N TYR A 7 1.48 -28.59 9.07
CA TYR A 7 2.51 -29.04 8.13
C TYR A 7 1.90 -29.64 6.86
N MET A 8 0.89 -30.51 7.01
CA MET A 8 0.18 -31.11 5.88
C MET A 8 -0.58 -30.06 5.06
N LYS A 9 -1.29 -29.14 5.72
CA LYS A 9 -2.01 -28.05 5.06
C LYS A 9 -1.07 -27.17 4.22
N SER A 10 0.09 -26.80 4.78
CA SER A 10 1.10 -26.02 4.06
C SER A 10 1.61 -26.74 2.80
N ARG A 11 1.87 -28.05 2.88
CA ARG A 11 2.31 -28.85 1.72
C ARG A 11 1.26 -28.97 0.63
N ILE A 12 -0.01 -29.20 1.01
CA ILE A 12 -1.12 -29.29 0.06
C ILE A 12 -1.28 -27.95 -0.66
N SER A 13 -1.22 -26.84 0.08
CA SER A 13 -1.26 -25.50 -0.50
C SER A 13 -0.09 -25.22 -1.44
N ALA A 14 1.13 -25.66 -1.10
CA ALA A 14 2.29 -25.50 -1.98
C ALA A 14 2.16 -26.26 -3.30
N LYS A 15 1.59 -27.48 -3.28
CA LYS A 15 1.33 -28.27 -4.51
C LYS A 15 0.26 -27.62 -5.38
N LEU A 16 -0.85 -27.20 -4.78
CA LEU A 16 -1.94 -26.53 -5.52
C LEU A 16 -1.44 -25.25 -6.18
N LEU A 17 -0.62 -24.47 -5.48
CA LEU A 17 0.00 -23.26 -6.03
C LEU A 17 0.98 -23.59 -7.16
N GLU A 18 1.76 -24.66 -7.03
CA GLU A 18 2.62 -25.11 -8.13
C GLU A 18 1.80 -25.47 -9.37
N GLU A 19 0.75 -26.27 -9.24
CA GLU A 19 -0.15 -26.64 -10.34
C GLU A 19 -0.78 -25.40 -11.01
N GLU A 20 -1.20 -24.42 -10.21
CA GLU A 20 -1.78 -23.16 -10.71
C GLU A 20 -0.76 -22.34 -11.51
N LEU A 21 0.50 -22.26 -11.07
CA LEU A 21 1.57 -21.56 -11.79
C LEU A 21 1.86 -22.24 -13.13
N TYR A 22 1.89 -23.57 -13.17
CA TYR A 22 2.04 -24.32 -14.42
C TYR A 22 0.87 -24.07 -15.37
N ALA A 23 -0.36 -24.06 -14.85
CA ALA A 23 -1.55 -23.77 -15.65
C ALA A 23 -1.52 -22.34 -16.21
N GLU A 24 -1.06 -21.35 -15.43
CA GLU A 24 -0.92 -19.98 -15.89
C GLU A 24 0.14 -19.85 -17.01
N ALA A 25 1.31 -20.46 -16.83
CA ALA A 25 2.35 -20.47 -17.85
C ALA A 25 1.90 -21.17 -19.14
N LEU A 26 1.08 -22.22 -19.04
CA LEU A 26 0.47 -22.87 -20.20
C LEU A 26 -0.54 -21.94 -20.88
N ARG A 27 -1.43 -21.30 -20.13
CA ARG A 27 -2.39 -20.33 -20.67
C ARG A 27 -1.68 -19.20 -21.41
N GLU A 28 -0.62 -18.61 -20.85
CA GLU A 28 0.19 -17.59 -21.52
C GLU A 28 0.64 -18.07 -22.92
N LEU A 29 1.16 -19.29 -22.99
CA LEU A 29 1.66 -19.89 -24.23
C LEU A 29 0.53 -20.16 -25.24
N GLU A 30 -0.62 -20.67 -24.80
CA GLU A 30 -1.79 -20.93 -25.64
C GLU A 30 -2.41 -19.65 -26.22
N HIS A 31 -2.40 -18.56 -25.45
CA HIS A 31 -2.88 -17.25 -25.90
C HIS A 31 -1.85 -16.52 -26.78
N GLY A 32 -0.65 -17.08 -26.98
CA GLY A 32 0.44 -16.45 -27.73
C GLY A 32 1.08 -15.26 -27.01
N ILE A 33 0.78 -15.06 -25.72
CA ILE A 33 1.33 -14.00 -24.89
C ILE A 33 2.60 -14.57 -24.23
N ARG A 34 3.77 -14.28 -24.79
CA ARG A 34 5.03 -14.81 -24.28
C ARG A 34 6.07 -13.73 -24.04
N ARG A 35 6.97 -13.97 -23.08
CA ARG A 35 8.17 -13.15 -22.90
C ARG A 35 9.27 -13.61 -23.85
N ASP A 36 9.59 -12.78 -24.85
CA ASP A 36 10.56 -13.12 -25.90
C ASP A 36 11.93 -13.53 -25.37
N GLY A 37 12.41 -12.91 -24.29
CA GLY A 37 13.68 -13.28 -23.66
C GLY A 37 13.67 -14.70 -23.06
N LEU A 38 12.58 -15.09 -22.38
CA LEU A 38 12.42 -16.45 -21.85
C LEU A 38 12.21 -17.46 -22.98
N TRP A 39 11.48 -17.07 -24.01
CA TRP A 39 11.27 -17.88 -25.20
C TRP A 39 12.59 -18.16 -25.93
N ALA A 40 13.43 -17.15 -26.17
CA ALA A 40 14.73 -17.32 -26.78
C ALA A 40 15.64 -18.24 -25.96
N LYS A 41 15.62 -18.12 -24.62
CA LYS A 41 16.33 -19.03 -23.71
C LYS A 41 15.84 -20.48 -23.84
N ALA A 42 14.52 -20.67 -23.91
CA ALA A 42 13.91 -21.99 -24.08
C ALA A 42 14.24 -22.60 -25.46
N PHE A 43 14.18 -21.79 -26.51
CA PHE A 43 14.47 -22.20 -27.89
C PHE A 43 15.95 -22.54 -28.10
N SER A 44 16.86 -21.77 -27.49
CA SER A 44 18.29 -22.09 -27.47
C SER A 44 18.57 -23.41 -26.76
N LYS A 45 17.93 -23.64 -25.60
CA LYS A 45 18.08 -24.88 -24.83
C LYS A 45 17.46 -26.11 -25.52
N SER A 46 16.47 -25.90 -26.38
CA SER A 46 15.83 -26.97 -27.15
C SER A 46 16.53 -27.29 -28.47
N SER A 47 17.67 -26.65 -28.75
CA SER A 47 18.39 -26.77 -30.04
C SER A 47 17.48 -26.45 -31.24
N GLY A 48 16.57 -25.49 -31.08
CA GLY A 48 15.64 -25.08 -32.12
C GLY A 48 14.43 -25.99 -32.32
N ASN A 49 14.25 -27.02 -31.50
CA ASN A 49 13.01 -27.82 -31.50
C ASN A 49 11.91 -27.06 -30.76
N GLU A 50 10.81 -26.75 -31.46
CA GLU A 50 9.75 -25.91 -30.93
C GLU A 50 8.91 -26.60 -29.84
N GLU A 51 8.60 -27.90 -29.97
CA GLU A 51 7.86 -28.65 -28.93
C GLU A 51 8.64 -28.71 -27.62
N LYS A 52 9.94 -28.98 -27.70
CA LYS A 52 10.83 -28.95 -26.54
C LYS A 52 10.98 -27.53 -25.98
N ALA A 53 11.00 -26.50 -26.85
CA ALA A 53 11.04 -25.11 -26.41
C ALA A 53 9.80 -24.74 -25.59
N LYS A 54 8.61 -25.21 -25.99
CA LYS A 54 7.37 -24.98 -25.23
C LYS A 54 7.46 -25.57 -23.82
N ALA A 55 7.95 -26.80 -23.68
CA ALA A 55 8.15 -27.43 -22.37
C ALA A 55 9.13 -26.62 -21.50
N PHE A 56 10.30 -26.27 -22.04
CA PHE A 56 11.28 -25.45 -21.31
C PHE A 56 10.77 -24.05 -20.97
N TYR A 57 9.94 -23.44 -21.84
CA TYR A 57 9.34 -22.14 -21.58
C TYR A 57 8.43 -22.20 -20.35
N ILE A 58 7.57 -23.22 -20.26
CA ILE A 58 6.67 -23.39 -19.12
C ILE A 58 7.48 -23.52 -17.82
N GLU A 59 8.53 -24.34 -17.79
CA GLU A 59 9.41 -24.48 -16.62
C GLU A 59 10.06 -23.14 -16.21
N PHE A 60 10.63 -22.42 -17.19
CA PHE A 60 11.26 -21.13 -16.92
C PHE A 60 10.26 -20.07 -16.49
N ARG A 61 9.04 -20.11 -17.02
CA ARG A 61 8.00 -19.16 -16.66
C ARG A 61 7.50 -19.40 -15.25
N VAL A 62 7.29 -20.66 -14.84
CA VAL A 62 6.95 -21.01 -13.46
C VAL A 62 8.02 -20.53 -12.49
N GLN A 63 9.30 -20.72 -12.82
CA GLN A 63 10.38 -20.20 -11.99
C GLN A 63 10.34 -18.66 -11.90
N ALA A 64 10.16 -17.97 -13.02
CA ALA A 64 10.04 -16.52 -13.03
C ALA A 64 8.84 -16.02 -12.21
N LEU A 65 7.69 -16.69 -12.27
CA LEU A 65 6.52 -16.35 -11.46
C LEU A 65 6.80 -16.54 -9.95
N ARG A 66 7.53 -17.59 -9.56
CA ARG A 66 7.95 -17.79 -8.16
C ARG A 66 8.85 -16.66 -7.69
N ASP A 67 9.79 -16.25 -8.51
CA ASP A 67 10.72 -15.16 -8.21
C ASP A 67 9.96 -13.82 -8.11
N GLU A 68 9.01 -13.56 -9.01
CA GLU A 68 8.12 -12.40 -8.96
C GLU A 68 7.29 -12.37 -7.67
N LEU A 69 6.67 -13.48 -7.29
CA LEU A 69 5.91 -13.60 -6.03
C LEU A 69 6.79 -13.37 -4.80
N ALA A 70 8.02 -13.89 -4.81
CA ALA A 70 8.98 -13.67 -3.73
C ALA A 70 9.35 -12.19 -3.61
N LEU A 71 9.60 -11.52 -4.74
CA LEU A 71 9.89 -10.10 -4.78
C LEU A 71 8.71 -9.25 -4.29
N TYR A 72 7.48 -9.53 -4.72
CA TYR A 72 6.30 -8.82 -4.22
C TYR A 72 6.14 -8.99 -2.70
N LYS A 73 6.39 -10.20 -2.18
CA LYS A 73 6.34 -10.45 -0.74
C LYS A 73 7.36 -9.63 0.04
N THR A 74 8.59 -9.47 -0.48
CA THR A 74 9.61 -8.63 0.17
C THR A 74 9.23 -7.15 0.11
N LEU A 75 8.75 -6.66 -1.04
CA LEU A 75 8.33 -5.27 -1.19
C LEU A 75 7.17 -4.91 -0.25
N ILE A 76 6.14 -5.75 -0.17
CA ILE A 76 5.01 -5.55 0.75
C ILE A 76 5.49 -5.51 2.20
N LYS A 77 6.42 -6.40 2.58
CA LYS A 77 6.98 -6.42 3.94
C LYS A 77 7.76 -5.14 4.24
N GLU A 78 8.59 -4.68 3.32
CA GLU A 78 9.33 -3.42 3.46
C GLU A 78 8.40 -2.21 3.55
N GLU A 79 7.31 -2.16 2.78
CA GLU A 79 6.29 -1.12 2.86
C GLU A 79 5.59 -1.13 4.22
N GLN A 80 5.20 -2.32 4.69
CA GLN A 80 4.60 -2.48 6.02
C GLN A 80 5.56 -2.00 7.11
N GLU A 81 6.84 -2.35 7.05
CA GLU A 81 7.85 -1.90 8.01
C GLU A 81 8.03 -0.37 8.00
N LYS A 82 7.96 0.29 6.83
CA LYS A 82 8.04 1.76 6.73
C LYS A 82 6.84 2.46 7.38
N VAL A 83 5.64 1.91 7.19
CA VAL A 83 4.41 2.41 7.81
C VAL A 83 4.40 2.09 9.31
N GLU A 84 4.93 0.94 9.72
CA GLU A 84 4.98 0.51 11.10
C GLU A 84 6.08 1.17 11.93
N ASN A 85 7.08 1.76 11.28
CA ASN A 85 8.18 2.45 11.94
C ASN A 85 7.62 3.48 12.95
N PRO A 86 7.94 3.32 14.25
CA PRO A 86 7.36 4.12 15.32
C PRO A 86 7.72 5.60 15.21
N ASN A 87 8.83 5.95 14.55
CA ASN A 87 9.16 7.34 14.27
C ASN A 87 8.17 7.94 13.27
N THR A 88 7.89 7.26 12.16
CA THR A 88 6.91 7.71 11.14
C THR A 88 5.51 7.87 11.74
N LYS A 89 5.05 6.88 12.53
CA LYS A 89 3.76 6.96 13.25
C LYS A 89 3.70 8.13 14.23
N LYS A 90 4.80 8.40 14.96
CA LYS A 90 4.89 9.57 15.86
C LYS A 90 4.79 10.89 15.10
N TYR A 91 5.46 11.01 13.94
CA TYR A 91 5.38 12.22 13.11
C TYR A 91 3.97 12.47 12.57
N ILE A 92 3.30 11.43 12.07
CA ILE A 92 1.92 11.52 11.56
C ILE A 92 0.97 11.97 12.68
N LYS A 93 1.01 11.30 13.84
CA LYS A 93 0.16 11.62 14.98
C LYS A 93 0.40 13.02 15.55
N LYS A 94 1.66 13.50 15.52
CA LYS A 94 2.00 14.87 15.92
C LYS A 94 1.41 15.88 14.94
N ASN A 95 1.58 15.66 13.64
CA ASN A 95 1.04 16.55 12.60
C ASN A 95 -0.49 16.61 12.62
N GLU A 96 -1.18 15.49 12.86
CA GLU A 96 -2.64 15.44 13.03
C GLU A 96 -3.09 16.24 14.26
N LYS A 97 -2.38 16.11 15.38
CA LYS A 97 -2.66 16.88 16.60
C LYS A 97 -2.45 18.37 16.39
N ASP A 98 -1.35 18.75 15.76
CA ASP A 98 -1.02 20.16 15.46
C ASP A 98 -2.08 20.77 14.53
N ARG A 99 -2.57 20.01 13.54
CA ARG A 99 -3.65 20.43 12.64
C ARG A 99 -4.99 20.58 13.37
N SER A 100 -5.36 19.63 14.24
CA SER A 100 -6.56 19.71 15.08
C SER A 100 -6.52 20.94 16.00
N SER A 101 -5.38 21.20 16.65
CA SER A 101 -5.20 22.37 17.51
C SER A 101 -5.32 23.69 16.73
N GLN A 102 -4.83 23.75 15.49
CA GLN A 102 -5.00 24.93 14.63
C GLN A 102 -6.46 25.13 14.20
N GLU A 103 -7.17 24.05 13.85
CA GLU A 103 -8.58 24.09 13.48
C GLU A 103 -9.47 24.53 14.65
N GLU A 104 -9.21 24.05 15.87
CA GLU A 104 -9.88 24.50 17.10
C GLU A 104 -9.63 25.99 17.39
N MET A 105 -8.38 26.45 17.23
CA MET A 105 -8.03 27.85 17.41
C MET A 105 -8.72 28.77 16.38
N ARG A 106 -8.85 28.31 15.13
CA ARG A 106 -9.60 29.01 14.08
C ARG A 106 -11.09 29.05 14.42
N ALA A 107 -11.68 27.92 14.81
CA ALA A 107 -13.08 27.85 15.22
C ALA A 107 -13.39 28.74 16.44
N ARG A 108 -12.48 28.80 17.42
CA ARG A 108 -12.58 29.70 18.57
C ARG A 108 -12.53 31.17 18.15
N LYS A 109 -11.60 31.53 17.25
CA LYS A 109 -11.52 32.90 16.69
C LYS A 109 -12.81 33.28 15.97
N GLU A 110 -13.35 32.38 15.13
CA GLU A 110 -14.61 32.62 14.43
C GLU A 110 -15.80 32.79 15.38
N ARG A 111 -15.89 31.98 16.44
CA ARG A 111 -16.93 32.15 17.47
C ARG A 111 -16.88 33.53 18.15
N ILE A 112 -15.67 33.98 18.51
CA ILE A 112 -15.46 35.31 19.10
C ILE A 112 -15.85 36.40 18.10
N LYS A 113 -15.44 36.24 16.83
CA LYS A 113 -15.78 37.17 15.74
C LYS A 113 -17.29 37.30 15.52
N VAL A 114 -18.03 36.20 15.55
CA VAL A 114 -19.50 36.21 15.43
C VAL A 114 -20.15 36.91 16.63
N SER A 115 -19.73 36.58 17.86
CA SER A 115 -20.27 37.21 19.08
C SER A 115 -20.02 38.73 19.11
N LEU A 116 -18.83 39.18 18.70
CA LEU A 116 -18.51 40.61 18.58
C LEU A 116 -19.33 41.30 17.48
N ARG A 117 -19.53 40.64 16.33
CA ARG A 117 -20.37 41.15 15.24
C ARG A 117 -21.81 41.40 15.70
N GLU A 118 -22.38 40.48 16.47
CA GLU A 118 -23.72 40.64 17.05
C GLU A 118 -23.79 41.82 18.04
N LYS A 119 -22.77 41.98 18.90
CA LYS A 119 -22.73 43.09 19.89
C LYS A 119 -22.51 44.46 19.25
N LEU A 120 -21.71 44.55 18.18
CA LEU A 120 -21.31 45.82 17.56
C LEU A 120 -22.18 46.20 16.35
N GLY A 121 -22.94 45.28 15.77
CA GLY A 121 -23.77 45.52 14.57
C GLY A 121 -22.97 45.81 13.28
N ARG A 122 -21.64 45.67 13.33
CA ARG A 122 -20.68 45.83 12.22
C ARG A 122 -19.64 44.73 12.26
N GLU A 123 -18.85 44.56 11.20
CA GLU A 123 -17.71 43.64 11.26
C GLU A 123 -16.67 44.16 12.28
N PRO A 124 -16.24 43.30 13.23
CA PRO A 124 -15.21 43.65 14.20
C PRO A 124 -13.83 43.64 13.53
N THR A 125 -12.95 44.56 13.95
CA THR A 125 -11.56 44.60 13.48
C THR A 125 -10.71 43.51 14.16
N GLU A 126 -9.60 43.12 13.54
CA GLU A 126 -8.73 42.05 14.09
C GLU A 126 -8.21 42.40 15.51
N ASP A 127 -7.93 43.68 15.78
CA ASP A 127 -7.52 44.17 17.11
C ASP A 127 -8.63 44.09 18.17
N GLU A 128 -9.91 44.15 17.76
CA GLU A 128 -11.07 43.96 18.65
C GLU A 128 -11.25 42.47 18.97
N ILE A 129 -11.04 41.59 17.99
CA ILE A 129 -11.09 40.12 18.14
C ILE A 129 -9.94 39.63 19.03
N ASP A 130 -8.72 40.14 18.83
CA ASP A 130 -7.57 39.74 19.63
C ASP A 130 -7.66 40.30 21.06
N ARG A 131 -8.17 41.53 21.28
CA ARG A 131 -8.45 42.01 22.66
C ARG A 131 -9.48 41.14 23.38
N ALA A 132 -10.61 40.82 22.74
CA ALA A 132 -11.62 39.94 23.32
C ALA A 132 -11.11 38.53 23.63
N LYS A 133 -10.13 38.04 22.86
CA LYS A 133 -9.45 36.76 23.10
C LYS A 133 -8.59 36.79 24.36
N TRP A 134 -7.97 37.92 24.71
CA TRP A 134 -7.10 38.07 25.89
C TRP A 134 -7.84 38.51 27.16
N ASP A 135 -8.89 39.32 27.02
CA ASP A 135 -9.66 39.85 28.15
C ASP A 135 -10.59 38.82 28.80
N GLY A 136 -10.66 37.60 28.26
CA GLY A 136 -11.49 36.52 28.81
C GLY A 136 -12.99 36.82 28.76
N ILE A 137 -13.41 37.82 27.97
CA ILE A 137 -14.81 38.22 27.78
C ILE A 137 -15.48 37.21 26.83
N CYS A 138 -15.52 35.97 27.25
CA CYS A 138 -16.54 35.00 26.90
C CYS A 138 -17.32 34.70 28.19
N LEU A 139 -18.18 35.65 28.57
CA LEU A 139 -19.43 35.39 29.30
C LEU A 139 -20.57 35.55 28.29
#